data_AF-A0A5H5IK22-F1
#
_entry.id   AF-A0A5H5IK22-F1
#
_cell.length_a   1.000
_cell.length_b   1.000
_cell.length_c   1.000
_cell.angle_alpha   90.00
_cell.angle_beta   90.00
_cell.angle_gamma   90.00
#
_symmetry.space_group_name_H-M   'P 1'
#
loop_
_entity.id
_entity.type
_entity.pdbx_description
1 polymer ?
#
loop_
_entity_poly.entity_id
_entity_poly.type
_entity_poly.pdbx_seq_one_letter_code
_entity_poly.pdbx_strand_id
1 'polypeptide(L)'
;MDNLIIGDKALFAIRLETDRHFASVSIFCESEEMGNNDEYTQLYTFTSLLESKVNNYNYIFANEINHLDKDTIYLYVVDGFEKTESWRESQRLESIWITLNLTPCFDGETLILLSTDEYDRVIWKKFNSETIREAFLPAGYVLKQFNLLLNNFPN
;
A
#
# COMPACT_ATOMS: atom_id res chain seq x y z
N MET A 1 21.28 10.29 8.04
CA MET A 1 20.05 9.87 7.36
C MET A 1 20.44 8.79 6.39
N ASP A 2 19.95 7.59 6.65
CA ASP A 2 20.17 6.45 5.75
C ASP A 2 18.97 6.34 4.83
N ASN A 3 19.22 6.07 3.56
CA ASN A 3 18.18 5.99 2.52
C ASN A 3 18.19 4.59 1.93
N LEU A 4 17.09 3.86 2.13
CA LEU A 4 16.89 2.51 1.63
C LEU A 4 15.81 2.54 0.55
N ILE A 5 16.08 1.90 -0.59
CA ILE A 5 15.10 1.71 -1.67
C ILE A 5 15.00 0.22 -1.95
N ILE A 6 13.79 -0.33 -1.86
CA ILE A 6 13.47 -1.72 -2.16
C ILE A 6 12.53 -1.76 -3.36
N GLY A 7 12.92 -2.45 -4.43
CA GLY A 7 12.15 -2.57 -5.68
C GLY A 7 12.70 -1.70 -6.81
N ASP A 8 11.96 -1.65 -7.91
CA ASP A 8 12.27 -0.84 -9.09
C ASP A 8 11.26 0.31 -9.18
N LYS A 9 11.74 1.56 -9.14
CA LYS A 9 10.88 2.74 -9.21
C LYS A 9 10.05 2.80 -10.49
N ALA A 10 10.54 2.23 -11.59
CA ALA A 10 9.79 2.16 -12.84
C ALA A 10 8.58 1.23 -12.78
N LEU A 11 8.55 0.32 -11.80
CA LEU A 11 7.48 -0.64 -11.58
C LEU A 11 6.77 -0.35 -10.25
N PHE A 12 7.37 -0.81 -9.17
CA PHE A 12 6.97 -0.56 -7.80
C PHE A 12 8.20 -0.57 -6.89
N ALA A 13 8.33 0.45 -6.05
CA ALA A 13 9.39 0.51 -5.05
C ALA A 13 8.92 1.21 -3.78
N ILE A 14 9.54 0.89 -2.65
CA ILE A 14 9.36 1.61 -1.39
C ILE A 14 10.69 2.28 -1.06
N ARG A 15 10.64 3.57 -0.75
CA ARG A 15 11.77 4.32 -0.20
C ARG A 15 11.53 4.58 1.28
N LEU A 16 12.55 4.35 2.07
CA LEU A 16 12.59 4.64 3.50
C LEU A 16 13.81 5.52 3.79
N GLU A 17 13.58 6.72 4.29
CA GLU A 17 14.62 7.60 4.82
C GLU A 17 14.54 7.59 6.34
N THR A 18 15.58 7.10 7.01
CA THR A 18 15.58 6.94 8.47
C THR A 18 16.49 7.95 9.16
N ASP A 19 15.97 8.56 10.23
CA ASP A 19 16.73 9.36 11.19
C ASP A 19 16.44 8.86 12.62
N ARG A 20 17.44 8.20 13.22
CA ARG A 20 17.33 7.53 14.52
C ARG A 20 16.17 6.53 14.56
N HIS A 21 15.07 6.89 15.22
CA HIS A 21 13.89 6.05 15.39
C HIS A 21 12.71 6.49 14.51
N PHE A 22 12.92 7.50 13.68
CA PHE A 22 11.91 8.03 12.76
C PHE A 22 12.22 7.62 11.32
N ALA A 23 11.16 7.50 10.53
CA ALA A 23 11.23 7.24 9.11
C ALA A 23 10.30 8.19 8.35
N SER A 24 10.80 8.71 7.23
CA SER A 24 9.97 9.24 6.15
C SER A 24 9.86 8.16 5.07
N VAL A 25 8.66 7.94 4.56
CA VAL A 25 8.35 6.82 3.68
C VAL A 25 7.65 7.31 2.43
N SER A 26 8.09 6.82 1.27
CA SER A 26 7.36 6.99 0.02
C SER A 26 7.27 5.69 -0.77
N ILE A 27 6.22 5.58 -1.58
CA ILE A 27 6.00 4.47 -2.50
C ILE A 27 6.06 5.01 -3.92
N PHE A 28 6.74 4.30 -4.81
CA PHE A 28 6.75 4.58 -6.23
C PHE A 28 5.84 3.57 -6.94
N CYS A 29 4.91 4.06 -7.74
CA CYS A 29 4.07 3.28 -8.66
C CYS A 29 4.29 3.83 -10.07
N GLU A 30 4.88 3.04 -10.98
CA GLU A 30 5.23 3.51 -12.34
C GLU A 30 5.97 4.85 -12.38
N SER A 31 7.01 5.00 -11.55
CA SER A 31 7.80 6.23 -11.34
C SER A 31 7.06 7.40 -10.67
N GLU A 32 5.76 7.29 -10.42
CA GLU A 32 5.02 8.28 -9.64
C GLU A 32 5.23 8.04 -8.15
N GLU A 33 5.75 9.04 -7.44
CA GLU A 33 5.97 8.99 -5.99
C GLU A 33 4.70 9.39 -5.23
N MET A 34 4.31 8.54 -4.29
CA MET A 34 3.24 8.69 -3.30
C MET A 34 3.83 8.86 -1.91
N GLY A 35 3.17 9.65 -1.08
CA GLY A 35 3.57 9.93 0.30
C GLY A 35 4.13 11.34 0.47
N ASN A 36 4.14 11.79 1.73
CA ASN A 36 4.64 13.11 2.11
C ASN A 36 6.03 12.99 2.75
N ASN A 37 7.05 13.44 2.01
CA ASN A 37 8.44 13.36 2.42
C ASN A 37 8.80 14.34 3.56
N ASP A 38 7.92 15.30 3.86
CA ASP A 38 8.07 16.22 4.99
C ASP A 38 7.54 15.62 6.30
N GLU A 39 6.81 14.50 6.23
CA GLU A 39 6.20 13.82 7.37
C GLU A 39 7.02 12.61 7.84
N TYR A 40 7.03 12.42 9.16
CA TYR A 40 7.80 11.38 9.81
C TYR A 40 6.93 10.54 10.73
N THR A 41 7.17 9.24 10.71
CA THR A 41 6.55 8.27 11.62
C THR A 41 7.62 7.55 12.44
N GLN A 42 7.25 6.95 13.56
CA GLN A 42 8.17 6.06 14.27
C GLN A 42 8.40 4.82 13.41
N LEU A 43 9.67 4.48 13.17
CA LEU A 43 10.08 3.37 12.32
C LEU A 43 9.41 2.06 12.75
N TYR A 44 9.45 1.75 14.05
CA TYR A 44 8.82 0.55 14.63
C TYR A 44 7.31 0.50 14.40
N THR A 45 6.63 1.64 14.57
CA THR A 45 5.18 1.73 14.36
C THR A 45 4.85 1.48 12.89
N PHE A 46 5.59 2.09 11.98
CA PHE A 46 5.41 1.88 10.54
C PHE A 46 5.63 0.42 10.13
N THR A 47 6.73 -0.19 10.55
CA THR A 47 7.04 -1.58 10.19
C THR A 47 6.02 -2.55 10.80
N SER A 48 5.59 -2.33 12.04
CA SER A 48 4.54 -3.14 12.69
C SER A 48 3.19 -3.05 11.98
N LEU A 49 2.76 -1.85 11.58
CA LEU A 49 1.51 -1.65 10.85
C LEU A 49 1.57 -2.28 9.46
N LEU A 50 2.68 -2.07 8.74
CA LEU A 50 2.89 -2.65 7.43
C LEU A 50 2.96 -4.19 7.49
N GLU A 51 3.64 -4.76 8.48
CA GLU A 51 3.68 -6.20 8.71
C GLU A 51 2.28 -6.76 8.96
N SER A 52 1.47 -6.08 9.78
CA SER A 52 0.08 -6.45 10.01
C SER A 52 -0.73 -6.45 8.70
N LYS A 53 -0.53 -5.46 7.81
CA LYS A 53 -1.18 -5.43 6.49
C LYS A 53 -0.79 -6.63 5.62
N VAL A 54 0.51 -6.90 5.52
CA VAL A 54 1.03 -8.00 4.70
C VAL A 54 0.54 -9.36 5.23
N ASN A 55 0.56 -9.57 6.54
CA ASN A 55 0.16 -10.83 7.17
C ASN A 55 -1.36 -11.08 7.10
N ASN A 56 -2.17 -10.02 7.08
CA ASN A 56 -3.63 -10.12 6.98
C ASN A 56 -4.17 -9.92 5.56
N TYR A 57 -3.29 -9.94 4.55
CA TYR A 57 -3.68 -9.76 3.15
C TYR A 57 -4.65 -10.86 2.70
N ASN A 58 -5.77 -10.46 2.08
CA ASN A 58 -6.82 -11.39 1.66
C ASN A 58 -6.79 -11.67 0.15
N TYR A 59 -6.04 -12.69 -0.25
CA TYR A 59 -5.96 -13.15 -1.64
C TYR A 59 -7.31 -13.56 -2.24
N ILE A 60 -8.20 -14.15 -1.44
CA ILE A 60 -9.53 -14.58 -1.91
C ILE A 60 -10.34 -13.37 -2.34
N PHE A 61 -10.38 -12.35 -1.48
CA PHE A 61 -11.10 -11.12 -1.76
C PHE A 61 -10.48 -10.33 -2.92
N ALA A 62 -9.16 -10.25 -2.97
CA ALA A 62 -8.45 -9.63 -4.09
C ALA A 62 -8.86 -10.25 -5.43
N ASN A 63 -8.87 -11.58 -5.51
CA ASN A 63 -9.25 -12.30 -6.71
C ASN A 63 -10.73 -12.13 -7.08
N GLU A 64 -11.62 -12.09 -6.08
CA GLU A 64 -13.06 -11.93 -6.26
C GLU A 64 -13.41 -10.64 -7.02
N ILE A 65 -12.75 -9.52 -6.69
CA ILE A 65 -13.07 -8.21 -7.27
C ILE A 65 -12.15 -7.80 -8.43
N ASN A 66 -11.12 -8.59 -8.74
CA ASN A 66 -10.10 -8.23 -9.75
C ASN A 66 -10.66 -8.06 -11.18
N HIS A 67 -11.82 -8.62 -11.47
CA HIS A 67 -12.48 -8.50 -12.78
C HIS A 67 -13.15 -7.13 -13.01
N LEU A 68 -13.31 -6.32 -11.95
CA LEU A 68 -13.94 -4.99 -12.02
C LEU A 68 -12.95 -3.95 -12.58
N ASP A 69 -13.48 -2.85 -13.11
CA ASP A 69 -12.65 -1.70 -13.49
C ASP A 69 -12.10 -0.98 -12.25
N LYS A 70 -11.02 -0.21 -12.43
CA LYS A 70 -10.30 0.43 -11.32
C LYS A 70 -11.14 1.44 -10.54
N ASP A 71 -12.06 2.14 -11.21
CA ASP A 71 -12.88 3.18 -10.58
C ASP A 71 -13.93 2.51 -9.69
N THR A 72 -14.55 1.44 -10.18
CA THR A 72 -15.45 0.59 -9.38
C THR A 72 -14.74 -0.04 -8.19
N ILE A 73 -13.53 -0.58 -8.37
CA ILE A 73 -12.74 -1.16 -7.26
C ILE A 73 -12.42 -0.09 -6.23
N TYR A 74 -11.93 1.07 -6.68
CA TYR A 74 -11.59 2.17 -5.78
C TYR A 74 -12.78 2.58 -4.94
N LEU A 75 -13.95 2.82 -5.57
CA LEU A 75 -15.17 3.20 -4.86
C LEU A 75 -15.62 2.08 -3.91
N TYR A 76 -15.61 0.83 -4.35
CA TYR A 76 -16.03 -0.29 -3.52
C TYR A 76 -15.16 -0.45 -2.27
N VAL A 77 -13.84 -0.27 -2.40
CA VAL A 77 -12.90 -0.40 -1.28
C VAL A 77 -12.92 0.84 -0.39
N VAL A 78 -12.74 2.03 -0.96
CA VAL A 78 -12.56 3.27 -0.20
C VAL A 78 -13.90 3.76 0.36
N ASP A 79 -14.87 4.07 -0.50
CA ASP A 79 -16.18 4.53 -0.04
C ASP A 79 -16.91 3.44 0.76
N GLY A 80 -16.74 2.17 0.36
CA GLY A 80 -17.31 1.04 1.08
C GLY A 80 -16.77 0.95 2.51
N PHE A 81 -15.46 1.16 2.71
CA PHE A 81 -14.84 1.16 4.03
C PHE A 81 -15.34 2.32 4.90
N GLU A 82 -15.50 3.51 4.32
CA GLU A 82 -16.00 4.69 5.05
C GLU A 82 -17.46 4.57 5.48
N LYS A 83 -18.28 3.87 4.68
CA LYS A 83 -19.74 3.81 4.86
C LYS A 83 -20.22 2.52 5.54
N THR A 84 -19.38 1.51 5.67
CA THR A 84 -19.79 0.23 6.25
C THR A 84 -19.97 0.32 7.76
N GLU A 85 -21.08 -0.23 8.26
CA GLU A 85 -21.33 -0.41 9.70
C GLU A 85 -20.92 -1.82 10.17
N SER A 86 -20.55 -2.70 9.25
CA SER A 86 -20.14 -4.07 9.54
C SER A 86 -18.64 -4.16 9.74
N TRP A 87 -18.21 -4.42 10.98
CA TRP A 87 -16.79 -4.61 11.33
C TRP A 87 -16.11 -5.69 10.47
N ARG A 88 -16.84 -6.73 10.08
CA ARG A 88 -16.31 -7.80 9.22
C ARG A 88 -16.03 -7.30 7.81
N GLU A 89 -16.94 -6.49 7.28
CA GLU A 89 -16.75 -5.91 5.95
C GLU A 89 -15.65 -4.86 5.98
N SER A 90 -15.56 -4.03 7.03
CA SER A 90 -14.44 -3.08 7.21
C SER A 90 -13.09 -3.80 7.15
N GLN A 91 -12.94 -4.88 7.91
CA GLN A 91 -11.70 -5.68 7.90
C GLN A 91 -11.41 -6.31 6.54
N ARG A 92 -12.44 -6.76 5.83
CA ARG A 92 -12.30 -7.33 4.49
C ARG A 92 -11.83 -6.27 3.49
N LEU A 93 -12.42 -5.08 3.47
CA LEU A 93 -12.01 -3.99 2.59
C LEU A 93 -10.60 -3.48 2.94
N GLU A 94 -10.30 -3.36 4.23
CA GLU A 94 -8.98 -2.98 4.73
C GLU A 94 -7.87 -3.94 4.30
N SER A 95 -8.16 -5.24 4.18
CA SER A 95 -7.16 -6.28 3.91
C SER A 95 -6.42 -6.14 2.58
N ILE A 96 -6.93 -5.34 1.64
CA ILE A 96 -6.29 -5.05 0.34
C ILE A 96 -5.90 -3.58 0.19
N TRP A 97 -6.27 -2.71 1.12
CA TRP A 97 -5.89 -1.29 1.14
C TRP A 97 -4.61 -1.10 1.97
N ILE A 98 -3.48 -1.04 1.26
CA ILE A 98 -2.14 -1.08 1.83
C ILE A 98 -1.80 0.19 2.62
N THR A 99 -2.10 1.37 2.08
CA THR A 99 -1.76 2.66 2.73
C THR A 99 -2.68 3.05 3.88
N LEU A 100 -3.81 2.34 4.06
CA LEU A 100 -4.76 2.64 5.13
C LEU A 100 -4.08 2.52 6.50
N ASN A 101 -4.21 3.55 7.32
CA ASN A 101 -3.60 3.69 8.65
C ASN A 101 -2.07 3.84 8.66
N LEU A 102 -1.41 4.13 7.53
CA LEU A 102 0.03 4.43 7.47
C LEU A 102 0.32 5.94 7.54
N THR A 103 -0.42 6.67 8.38
CA THR A 103 -0.19 8.09 8.64
C THR A 103 1.05 8.31 9.51
N PRO A 104 1.66 9.51 9.48
CA PRO A 104 1.35 10.64 8.59
C PRO A 104 1.90 10.50 7.16
N CYS A 105 2.84 9.59 6.90
CA CYS A 105 3.53 9.53 5.61
C CYS A 105 2.61 9.27 4.40
N PHE A 106 1.49 8.58 4.59
CA PHE A 106 0.50 8.30 3.54
C PHE A 106 -0.88 8.90 3.82
N ASP A 107 -0.96 10.00 4.57
CA ASP A 107 -2.25 10.66 4.82
C ASP A 107 -2.92 11.10 3.51
N GLY A 108 -4.15 10.65 3.31
CA GLY A 108 -4.93 10.88 2.07
C GLY A 108 -4.40 10.16 0.81
N GLU A 109 -3.32 9.38 0.89
CA GLU A 109 -2.80 8.57 -0.20
C GLU A 109 -3.46 7.18 -0.21
N THR A 110 -3.96 6.75 -1.35
CA THR A 110 -4.62 5.44 -1.48
C THR A 110 -3.82 4.51 -2.37
N LEU A 111 -3.43 3.35 -1.85
CA LEU A 111 -2.92 2.22 -2.62
C LEU A 111 -3.72 0.95 -2.28
N ILE A 112 -4.36 0.38 -3.29
CA ILE A 112 -5.07 -0.89 -3.24
C ILE A 112 -4.28 -1.92 -4.03
N LEU A 113 -4.03 -3.08 -3.42
CA LEU A 113 -3.31 -4.17 -4.06
C LEU A 113 -4.24 -5.36 -4.30
N LEU A 114 -4.33 -5.78 -5.55
CA LEU A 114 -5.01 -6.99 -5.98
C LEU A 114 -3.97 -7.96 -6.55
N SER A 115 -3.41 -8.80 -5.68
CA SER A 115 -2.43 -9.82 -6.01
C SER A 115 -3.15 -11.13 -6.31
N THR A 116 -2.89 -11.68 -7.49
CA THR A 116 -3.40 -12.96 -7.96
C THR A 116 -2.25 -13.87 -8.40
N ASP A 117 -2.55 -15.12 -8.75
CA ASP A 117 -1.56 -16.05 -9.26
C ASP A 117 -0.96 -15.63 -10.61
N GLU A 118 -1.65 -14.75 -11.36
CA GLU A 118 -1.24 -14.32 -12.70
C GLU A 118 -0.48 -12.98 -12.67
N TYR A 119 -0.91 -12.04 -11.85
CA TYR A 119 -0.32 -10.71 -11.75
C TYR A 119 -0.69 -10.01 -10.44
N ASP A 120 0.10 -8.99 -10.10
CA ASP A 120 -0.26 -7.97 -9.13
C ASP A 120 -0.87 -6.79 -9.88
N ARG A 121 -2.09 -6.39 -9.51
CA ARG A 121 -2.71 -5.15 -9.97
C ARG A 121 -2.68 -4.14 -8.85
N VAL A 122 -2.02 -3.02 -9.10
CA VAL A 122 -1.88 -1.92 -8.16
C VAL A 122 -2.77 -0.79 -8.64
N ILE A 123 -3.70 -0.36 -7.78
CA ILE A 123 -4.57 0.79 -8.04
C ILE A 123 -4.20 1.87 -7.03
N TRP A 124 -3.93 3.08 -7.50
CA TRP A 124 -3.55 4.17 -6.61
C TRP A 124 -4.16 5.51 -6.98
N LYS A 125 -4.27 6.37 -5.96
CA LYS A 125 -4.70 7.76 -6.08
C LYS A 125 -3.91 8.59 -5.08
N LYS A 126 -3.28 9.64 -5.58
CA LYS A 126 -2.53 10.59 -4.75
C LYS A 126 -3.46 11.51 -3.98
N PHE A 127 -2.98 12.05 -2.86
CA PHE A 127 -3.70 13.07 -2.11
C PHE A 127 -4.02 14.27 -3.02
N ASN A 128 -5.26 14.75 -2.97
CA ASN A 128 -5.80 15.82 -3.83
C ASN A 128 -5.74 15.57 -5.35
N SER A 129 -5.46 14.34 -5.81
CA SER A 129 -5.62 13.96 -7.21
C SER A 129 -7.08 13.58 -7.47
N GLU A 130 -7.63 13.93 -8.63
CA GLU A 130 -8.90 13.36 -9.10
C GLU A 130 -8.68 12.06 -9.90
N THR A 131 -7.45 11.79 -10.31
CA THR A 131 -7.12 10.67 -11.20
C THR A 131 -6.77 9.43 -10.40
N ILE A 132 -7.52 8.34 -10.65
CA ILE A 132 -7.19 6.98 -10.22
C ILE A 132 -6.34 6.32 -11.31
N ARG A 133 -5.19 5.79 -10.92
CA ARG A 133 -4.25 5.08 -11.80
C ARG A 133 -4.24 3.60 -11.48
N GLU A 134 -3.76 2.82 -12.44
CA GLU A 134 -3.55 1.40 -12.26
C GLU A 134 -2.32 0.92 -13.04
N ALA A 135 -1.71 -0.15 -12.56
CA ALA A 135 -0.60 -0.84 -13.22
C ALA A 135 -0.70 -2.34 -12.95
N PHE A 136 -0.17 -3.12 -13.90
CA PHE A 136 -0.09 -4.58 -13.81
C PHE A 136 1.37 -5.00 -13.72
N LEU A 137 1.69 -5.77 -12.70
CA LEU A 137 3.04 -6.18 -12.33
C LEU A 137 3.11 -7.71 -12.26
N PRO A 138 4.32 -8.30 -12.29
CA PRO A 138 4.47 -9.74 -12.10
C PRO A 138 3.82 -10.22 -10.79
N ALA A 139 3.22 -11.40 -10.82
CA ALA A 139 2.55 -11.99 -9.65
C ALA A 139 3.45 -12.01 -8.40
N GLY A 140 2.91 -11.52 -7.28
CA GLY A 140 3.56 -11.46 -5.98
C GLY A 140 4.73 -10.48 -5.86
N TYR A 141 5.01 -9.67 -6.89
CA TYR A 141 6.12 -8.73 -6.90
C TYR A 141 6.02 -7.69 -5.76
N VAL A 142 4.83 -7.13 -5.53
CA VAL A 142 4.60 -6.04 -4.58
C VAL A 142 4.76 -6.52 -3.14
N LEU A 143 4.07 -7.61 -2.77
CA LEU A 143 4.20 -8.20 -1.44
C LEU A 143 5.63 -8.68 -1.15
N LYS A 144 6.36 -9.13 -2.17
CA LYS A 144 7.79 -9.45 -2.04
C LYS A 144 8.62 -8.22 -1.65
N GLN A 145 8.35 -7.04 -2.23
CA GLN A 145 9.08 -5.82 -1.84
C GLN A 145 8.79 -5.42 -0.40
N PHE A 146 7.53 -5.51 0.05
CA PHE A 146 7.19 -5.25 1.45
C PHE A 146 7.88 -6.23 2.39
N ASN A 147 7.88 -7.53 2.08
CA ASN A 147 8.58 -8.53 2.89
C ASN A 147 10.10 -8.28 2.94
N LEU A 148 10.71 -7.87 1.82
CA LEU A 148 12.12 -7.49 1.80
C LEU A 148 12.40 -6.28 2.69
N LEU A 149 11.52 -5.28 2.71
CA LEU A 149 11.63 -4.13 3.61
C LEU A 149 11.53 -4.57 5.07
N LEU A 150 10.52 -5.36 5.44
CA LEU A 150 10.31 -5.84 6.81
C LEU A 150 11.48 -6.69 7.31
N ASN A 151 12.14 -7.47 6.45
CA ASN A 151 13.34 -8.23 6.80
C ASN A 151 14.56 -7.35 7.14
N ASN A 152 14.59 -6.09 6.71
CA ASN A 152 15.64 -5.15 7.13
C ASN A 152 15.38 -4.55 8.52
N PHE A 153 14.15 -4.64 9.02
CA PHE A 153 13.72 -4.07 10.29
C PHE A 153 12.87 -5.09 11.06
N PRO A 154 13.46 -6.23 11.47
CA PRO A 154 12.73 -7.23 12.23
C PRO A 154 12.26 -6.63 13.56
N ASN A 155 10.98 -6.87 13.87
CA ASN A 155 10.36 -6.47 15.13
C ASN A 155 10.86 -7.34 16.30
#